data_AF-A0A936HS54-F1
#
_entry.id   AF-A0A936HS54-F1
#
_cell.length_a   1.000
_cell.length_b   1.000
_cell.length_c   1.000
_cell.angle_alpha   90.00
_cell.angle_beta   90.00
_cell.angle_gamma   90.00
#
_symmetry.space_group_name_H-M   'P 1'
#
loop_
_entity.id
_entity.type
_entity.pdbx_description
1 polymer ?
#
loop_
_entity_poly.entity_id
_entity_poly.type
_entity_poly.pdbx_seq_one_letter_code
_entity_poly.pdbx_strand_id
1 'polypeptide(L)'
;MKRNRHPRRARQTPDTELLLRLATRLGQSSNRIEDAWWEARLASQIERLLADGAEETLVAVLDQLYNNGSRAYDELADMVESCAETRRGDGANGLDVVLIAAPLLAWSRFQIPSGNIPHAQLDALRVHMQAHVLAADARLALADVLYSPDQLPQNYVETAQLAEKLAKAAVHGRNLKIDSTQLQETMSFLSDTRYILGAVAAPQGAALFRWQEDDGDPAESFRQWAQQGGEALRPLLPACAVEYLPVLAYHAAVRDADRASRPWSLRAAVAFLQTVLNLPGTELRAVVAPFHDRQLEEYRIGFTRRGDSNVLHGVVWPLLESEDENNDAPTQIEATLREAGIGSVLVLDQRFPLEFCDDCGAPLYPNPEGEPVHAEMPEEQAESAPRHLH
;
A
#
# COMPACT_ATOMS: atom_id res chain seq x y z
N MET A 1 2.66 -6.65 0.30
CA MET A 1 2.89 -8.05 -0.18
C MET A 1 3.74 -8.83 0.82
N LYS A 2 3.23 -9.94 1.39
CA LYS A 2 4.03 -10.86 2.20
C LYS A 2 5.19 -11.39 1.34
N ARG A 3 6.42 -10.96 1.63
CA ARG A 3 7.63 -11.56 1.03
C ARG A 3 7.74 -13.00 1.52
N ASN A 4 7.82 -13.96 0.60
CA ASN A 4 8.15 -15.34 0.93
C ASN A 4 9.61 -15.41 1.43
N ARG A 5 9.81 -15.24 2.75
CA ARG A 5 11.13 -15.12 3.40
C ARG A 5 11.77 -16.50 3.58
N HIS A 6 12.65 -16.89 2.67
CA HIS A 6 13.51 -18.05 2.87
C HIS A 6 14.68 -17.66 3.80
N PRO A 7 14.95 -18.40 4.89
CA PRO A 7 16.00 -18.04 5.84
C PRO A 7 17.37 -18.27 5.21
N ARG A 8 17.95 -17.23 4.61
CA ARG A 8 19.39 -17.19 4.31
C ARG A 8 20.12 -16.77 5.57
N ARG A 9 20.97 -17.65 6.09
CA ARG A 9 21.85 -17.35 7.23
C ARG A 9 22.78 -16.21 6.83
N ALA A 10 22.48 -15.01 7.29
CA ALA A 10 23.28 -13.82 7.00
C ALA A 10 24.71 -14.03 7.48
N ARG A 11 25.68 -13.73 6.62
CA ARG A 11 27.09 -13.78 6.99
C ARG A 11 27.33 -12.63 7.99
N GLN A 12 27.78 -12.95 9.21
CA GLN A 12 28.06 -11.93 10.22
C GLN A 12 29.14 -10.99 9.71
N THR A 13 28.79 -9.71 9.55
CA THR A 13 29.70 -8.62 9.23
C THR A 13 29.72 -7.61 10.38
N PRO A 14 30.76 -6.75 10.48
CA PRO A 14 30.79 -5.68 11.48
C PRO A 14 29.55 -4.78 11.42
N ASP A 15 29.01 -4.55 10.23
CA ASP A 15 27.81 -3.73 10.03
C ASP A 15 26.54 -4.43 10.54
N THR A 16 26.40 -5.73 10.26
CA THR A 16 25.30 -6.56 10.80
C THR A 16 25.33 -6.59 12.33
N GLU A 17 26.50 -6.80 12.94
CA GLU A 17 26.66 -6.83 14.40
C GLU A 17 26.37 -5.47 15.04
N LEU A 18 26.85 -4.38 14.43
CA LEU A 18 26.61 -3.03 14.91
C LEU A 18 25.13 -2.69 14.85
N LEU A 19 24.47 -2.93 13.72
CA LEU A 19 23.05 -2.63 13.52
C LEU A 19 22.18 -3.42 14.51
N LEU A 20 22.43 -4.73 14.64
CA LEU A 20 21.74 -5.59 15.60
C LEU A 20 21.90 -5.07 17.03
N ARG A 21 23.11 -4.67 17.42
CA ARG A 21 23.38 -4.13 18.75
C ARG A 21 22.63 -2.82 18.99
N LEU A 22 22.65 -1.89 18.03
CA LEU A 22 21.99 -0.58 18.17
C LEU A 22 20.47 -0.75 18.31
N ALA A 23 19.84 -1.53 17.43
CA ALA A 23 18.41 -1.83 17.51
C ALA A 23 18.03 -2.52 18.83
N THR A 24 18.84 -3.49 19.28
CA THR A 24 18.59 -4.17 20.57
C THR A 24 18.68 -3.22 21.75
N ARG A 25 19.60 -2.25 21.71
CA ARG A 25 19.75 -1.26 22.79
C ARG A 25 18.63 -0.22 22.77
N LEU A 26 18.17 0.21 21.59
CA LEU A 26 16.99 1.06 21.46
C LEU A 26 15.76 0.37 22.06
N GLY A 27 15.50 -0.90 21.72
CA GLY A 27 14.39 -1.67 22.29
C GLY A 27 14.48 -1.94 23.80
N GLN A 28 15.66 -1.74 24.41
CA GLN A 28 15.91 -1.83 25.86
C GLN A 28 15.90 -0.46 26.56
N SER A 29 15.79 0.63 25.80
CA SER A 29 15.77 1.98 26.34
C SER A 29 14.62 2.17 27.32
N SER A 30 14.87 2.94 28.37
CA SER A 30 13.95 3.10 29.51
C SER A 30 13.26 4.47 29.57
N ASN A 31 13.69 5.43 28.75
CA ASN A 31 13.16 6.79 28.74
C ASN A 31 13.49 7.52 27.43
N ARG A 32 12.82 8.66 27.19
CA ARG A 32 12.94 9.44 25.95
C ARG A 32 14.32 10.03 25.68
N ILE A 33 15.12 10.27 26.72
CA ILE A 33 16.48 10.80 26.55
C ILE A 33 17.40 9.69 26.01
N GLU A 34 17.25 8.47 26.53
CA GLU A 34 17.93 7.29 26.00
C GLU A 34 17.44 6.95 24.59
N ASP A 35 16.13 7.00 24.32
CA ASP A 35 15.55 6.75 22.99
C ASP A 35 16.24 7.64 21.95
N ALA A 36 16.21 8.96 22.15
CA ALA A 36 16.80 9.92 21.22
C ALA A 36 18.31 9.68 20.99
N TRP A 37 19.04 9.21 22.01
CA TRP A 37 20.46 8.90 21.88
C TRP A 37 20.70 7.65 21.04
N TRP A 38 19.92 6.59 21.25
CA TRP A 38 20.05 5.35 20.47
C TRP A 38 19.53 5.53 19.04
N GLU A 39 18.41 6.23 18.87
CA GLU A 39 17.83 6.60 17.58
C GLU A 39 18.83 7.37 16.72
N ALA A 40 19.49 8.40 17.25
CA ALA A 40 20.46 9.19 16.48
C ALA A 40 21.63 8.34 15.96
N ARG A 41 22.12 7.39 16.78
CA ARG A 41 23.21 6.49 16.38
C ARG A 41 22.75 5.42 15.40
N LEU A 42 21.54 4.91 15.58
CA LEU A 42 20.94 3.92 14.70
C LEU A 42 20.64 4.54 13.33
N ALA A 43 20.04 5.73 13.29
CA ALA A 43 19.81 6.51 12.08
C ALA A 43 21.10 6.71 11.28
N SER A 44 22.17 7.19 11.93
CA SER A 44 23.46 7.40 11.25
C SER A 44 24.02 6.12 10.61
N GLN A 45 23.85 4.96 11.25
CA GLN A 45 24.28 3.68 10.68
C GLN A 45 23.37 3.25 9.52
N ILE A 46 22.05 3.42 9.63
CA ILE A 46 21.09 3.07 8.58
C ILE A 46 21.28 3.97 7.36
N GLU A 47 21.38 5.28 7.54
CA GLU A 47 21.60 6.25 6.46
C GLU A 47 22.87 5.92 5.67
N ARG A 48 23.96 5.54 6.36
CA ARG A 48 25.16 5.06 5.68
C ARG A 48 24.90 3.78 4.88
N LEU A 49 24.22 2.79 5.45
CA LEU A 49 23.89 1.55 4.74
C LEU A 49 22.99 1.80 3.52
N LEU A 50 22.04 2.72 3.61
CA LEU A 50 21.20 3.14 2.48
C LEU A 50 22.04 3.83 1.38
N ALA A 51 22.97 4.71 1.76
CA ALA A 51 23.88 5.37 0.84
C ALA A 51 24.85 4.39 0.15
N ASP A 52 25.31 3.37 0.87
CA ASP A 52 26.18 2.30 0.38
C ASP A 52 25.40 1.26 -0.46
N GLY A 53 24.07 1.36 -0.55
CA GLY A 53 23.22 0.40 -1.27
C GLY A 53 23.14 -0.98 -0.59
N ALA A 54 23.37 -1.03 0.72
CA ALA A 54 23.51 -2.25 1.51
C ALA A 54 22.16 -2.85 1.96
N GLU A 55 21.19 -2.96 1.06
CA GLU A 55 19.82 -3.47 1.32
C GLU A 55 19.85 -4.85 1.99
N GLU A 56 20.67 -5.78 1.49
CA GLU A 56 20.78 -7.14 2.02
C GLU A 56 21.18 -7.16 3.50
N THR A 57 21.96 -6.18 3.96
CA THR A 57 22.38 -6.07 5.37
C THR A 57 21.21 -5.64 6.26
N LEU A 58 20.41 -4.67 5.81
CA LEU A 58 19.23 -4.21 6.54
C LEU A 58 18.20 -5.35 6.66
N VAL A 59 17.87 -5.99 5.55
CA VAL A 59 16.90 -7.09 5.49
C VAL A 59 17.37 -8.28 6.33
N ALA A 60 18.65 -8.64 6.27
CA ALA A 60 19.21 -9.72 7.06
C ALA A 60 19.03 -9.53 8.58
N VAL A 61 19.25 -8.31 9.10
CA VAL A 61 19.10 -8.03 10.53
C VAL A 61 17.63 -7.99 10.92
N LEU A 62 16.76 -7.41 10.09
CA LEU A 62 15.31 -7.44 10.29
C LEU A 62 14.79 -8.88 10.40
N ASP A 63 15.17 -9.76 9.46
CA ASP A 63 14.77 -11.16 9.48
C ASP A 63 15.30 -11.90 10.72
N GLN A 64 16.54 -11.63 11.14
CA GLN A 64 17.09 -12.21 12.36
C GLN A 64 16.30 -11.77 13.61
N LEU A 65 15.94 -10.49 13.71
CA LEU A 65 15.20 -9.95 14.85
C LEU A 65 13.76 -10.45 14.90
N TYR A 66 13.11 -10.54 13.74
CA TYR A 66 11.75 -11.06 13.59
C TYR A 66 11.66 -12.52 14.08
N ASN A 67 12.56 -13.38 13.61
CA ASN A 67 12.58 -14.81 13.99
C ASN A 67 12.82 -15.04 15.49
N ASN A 68 13.40 -14.06 16.19
CA ASN A 68 13.65 -14.14 17.63
C ASN A 68 12.51 -13.53 18.47
N GLY A 69 11.45 -13.00 17.85
CA GLY A 69 10.33 -12.33 18.54
C GLY A 69 10.79 -11.11 19.34
N SER A 70 11.83 -10.41 18.87
CA SER A 70 12.45 -9.31 19.61
C SER A 70 11.71 -8.00 19.37
N ARG A 71 11.40 -7.24 20.43
CA ARG A 71 10.91 -5.84 20.33
C ARG A 71 11.84 -4.95 19.50
N ALA A 72 13.13 -5.29 19.41
CA ALA A 72 14.08 -4.58 18.57
C ALA A 72 13.76 -4.67 17.06
N TYR A 73 12.93 -5.63 16.65
CA TYR A 73 12.43 -5.71 15.27
C TYR A 73 11.62 -4.47 14.91
N ASP A 74 10.62 -4.13 15.72
CA ASP A 74 9.74 -2.98 15.48
C ASP A 74 10.55 -1.67 15.45
N GLU A 75 11.43 -1.49 16.44
CA GLU A 75 12.31 -0.32 16.53
C GLU A 75 13.25 -0.19 15.31
N LEU A 76 13.77 -1.31 14.79
CA LEU A 76 14.60 -1.28 13.58
C LEU A 76 13.77 -1.03 12.33
N ALA A 77 12.60 -1.66 12.20
CA ALA A 77 11.72 -1.49 11.05
C ALA A 77 11.30 -0.03 10.91
N ASP A 78 10.80 0.58 11.98
CA ASP A 78 10.39 1.99 12.02
C ASP A 78 11.56 2.93 11.67
N MET A 79 12.75 2.66 12.20
CA MET A 79 13.93 3.47 11.91
C MET A 79 14.42 3.32 10.47
N VAL A 80 14.34 2.13 9.87
CA VAL A 80 14.70 1.91 8.47
C VAL A 80 13.73 2.63 7.54
N GLU A 81 12.41 2.52 7.78
CA GLU A 81 11.39 3.26 7.03
C GLU A 81 11.63 4.77 7.14
N SER A 82 11.82 5.28 8.37
CA SER A 82 12.07 6.72 8.60
C SER A 82 13.34 7.22 7.89
N CYS A 83 14.45 6.49 7.96
CA CYS A 83 15.68 6.89 7.28
C CYS A 83 15.56 6.80 5.74
N ALA A 84 14.76 5.87 5.24
CA ALA A 84 14.52 5.75 3.80
C ALA A 84 13.68 6.93 3.28
N GLU A 85 12.66 7.37 4.01
CA GLU A 85 11.69 8.36 3.51
C GLU A 85 11.97 9.81 3.93
N THR A 86 12.91 10.07 4.86
CA THR A 86 13.15 11.42 5.39
C THR A 86 14.56 11.95 5.15
N ARG A 87 14.71 13.29 5.14
CA ARG A 87 16.00 14.00 5.19
C ARG A 87 15.92 15.09 6.23
N ARG A 88 16.87 15.13 7.15
CA ARG A 88 16.95 16.19 8.16
C ARG A 88 17.72 17.39 7.63
N GLY A 89 17.26 18.58 7.96
CA GLY A 89 17.96 19.81 7.65
C GLY A 89 19.30 19.88 8.38
N ASP A 90 20.35 20.37 7.70
CA ASP A 90 21.64 20.69 8.33
C ASP A 90 21.78 22.20 8.55
N GLY A 91 22.31 22.57 9.72
CA GLY A 91 22.53 23.95 10.13
C GLY A 91 21.26 24.77 10.42
N ALA A 92 21.45 26.06 10.75
CA ALA A 92 20.38 26.94 11.24
C ALA A 92 19.25 27.24 10.24
N ASN A 93 19.46 26.98 8.94
CA ASN A 93 18.48 27.15 7.87
C ASN A 93 18.15 25.82 7.18
N GLY A 94 18.41 24.71 7.85
CA GLY A 94 18.10 23.37 7.35
C GLY A 94 16.61 23.20 7.12
N LEU A 95 16.24 22.48 6.06
CA LEU A 95 14.88 22.05 5.82
C LEU A 95 14.78 20.55 6.12
N ASP A 96 13.84 20.18 6.98
CA ASP A 96 13.41 18.80 7.14
C ASP A 96 12.51 18.44 5.95
N VAL A 97 12.70 17.24 5.41
CA VAL A 97 11.98 16.74 4.24
C VAL A 97 11.42 15.36 4.52
N VAL A 98 10.18 15.12 4.09
CA VAL A 98 9.52 13.82 4.15
C VAL A 98 8.98 13.46 2.77
N LEU A 99 9.28 12.25 2.30
CA LEU A 99 8.65 11.64 1.13
C LEU A 99 7.20 11.30 1.49
N ILE A 100 6.27 11.72 0.65
CA ILE A 100 4.83 11.51 0.81
C ILE A 100 4.27 10.69 -0.35
N ALA A 101 3.14 10.03 -0.09
CA ALA A 101 2.29 9.49 -1.13
C ALA A 101 0.84 9.97 -0.94
N ALA A 102 0.17 10.22 -2.06
CA ALA A 102 -1.26 10.47 -2.13
C ALA A 102 -1.91 9.30 -2.90
N PRO A 103 -2.43 8.28 -2.18
CA PRO A 103 -3.05 7.14 -2.82
C PRO A 103 -4.51 7.41 -3.20
N LEU A 104 -4.98 6.68 -4.20
CA LEU A 104 -6.39 6.53 -4.51
C LEU A 104 -6.65 5.08 -4.91
N LEU A 105 -7.80 4.57 -4.53
CA LEU A 105 -8.30 3.28 -4.99
C LEU A 105 -9.11 3.51 -6.26
N ALA A 106 -8.93 2.67 -7.26
CA ALA A 106 -9.65 2.74 -8.52
C ALA A 106 -10.17 1.37 -8.91
N TRP A 107 -11.36 1.31 -9.51
CA TRP A 107 -11.79 0.09 -10.20
C TRP A 107 -12.44 0.44 -11.53
N SER A 108 -12.23 -0.43 -12.52
CA SER A 108 -12.74 -0.25 -13.88
C SER A 108 -12.86 -1.59 -14.59
N ARG A 109 -13.78 -1.68 -15.55
CA ARG A 109 -13.85 -2.82 -16.49
C ARG A 109 -12.76 -2.75 -17.55
N PHE A 110 -12.11 -1.60 -17.67
CA PHE A 110 -10.98 -1.36 -18.57
C PHE A 110 -9.69 -1.25 -17.76
N GLN A 111 -8.55 -1.18 -18.46
CA GLN A 111 -7.27 -0.94 -17.83
C GLN A 111 -7.31 0.37 -17.02
N ILE A 112 -6.92 0.30 -15.74
CA ILE A 112 -6.81 1.47 -14.88
C ILE A 112 -5.54 2.25 -15.30
N PRO A 113 -5.66 3.52 -15.72
CA PRO A 113 -4.53 4.28 -16.25
C PRO A 113 -3.40 4.50 -15.24
N SER A 114 -2.17 4.60 -15.75
CA SER A 114 -0.95 4.98 -15.03
C SER A 114 -0.04 5.77 -15.97
N GLY A 115 1.02 6.39 -15.44
CA GLY A 115 2.03 7.10 -16.24
C GLY A 115 1.95 8.63 -16.12
N ASN A 116 2.38 9.33 -17.17
CA ASN A 116 2.63 10.77 -17.10
C ASN A 116 1.39 11.60 -16.75
N ILE A 117 1.51 12.47 -15.75
CA ILE A 117 0.51 13.48 -15.37
C ILE A 117 0.75 14.75 -16.19
N PRO A 118 -0.24 15.28 -16.92
CA PRO A 118 -0.04 16.53 -17.66
C PRO A 118 0.16 17.72 -16.69
N HIS A 119 0.94 18.70 -17.13
CA HIS A 119 1.38 19.83 -16.30
C HIS A 119 0.24 20.59 -15.62
N ALA A 120 -0.88 20.81 -16.32
CA ALA A 120 -2.03 21.52 -15.77
C ALA A 120 -2.67 20.78 -14.58
N GLN A 121 -2.78 19.45 -14.66
CA GLN A 121 -3.28 18.62 -13.56
C GLN A 121 -2.27 18.59 -12.41
N LEU A 122 -0.97 18.46 -12.71
CA LEU A 122 0.07 18.46 -11.69
C LEU A 122 0.11 19.79 -10.90
N ASP A 123 -0.05 20.93 -11.58
CA ASP A 123 -0.15 22.24 -10.94
C ASP A 123 -1.39 22.35 -10.04
N ALA A 124 -2.55 21.89 -10.53
CA ALA A 124 -3.79 21.88 -9.75
C ALA A 124 -3.66 21.02 -8.48
N LEU A 125 -3.06 19.84 -8.59
CA LEU A 125 -2.77 18.97 -7.46
C LEU A 125 -1.85 19.67 -6.46
N ARG A 126 -0.79 20.33 -6.94
CA ARG A 126 0.14 21.09 -6.11
C ARG A 126 -0.58 22.19 -5.32
N VAL A 127 -1.47 22.95 -5.97
CA VAL A 127 -2.27 24.00 -5.33
C VAL A 127 -3.17 23.42 -4.24
N HIS A 128 -3.89 22.34 -4.52
CA HIS A 128 -4.80 21.75 -3.54
C HIS A 128 -4.09 21.07 -2.37
N MET A 129 -2.92 20.46 -2.59
CA MET A 129 -2.10 19.93 -1.50
C MET A 129 -1.59 21.06 -0.61
N GLN A 130 -1.09 22.16 -1.19
CA GLN A 130 -0.65 23.32 -0.42
C GLN A 130 -1.79 24.00 0.35
N ALA A 131 -3.01 23.99 -0.19
CA ALA A 131 -4.15 24.61 0.47
C ALA A 131 -4.73 23.78 1.63
N HIS A 132 -4.74 22.45 1.50
CA HIS A 132 -5.55 21.57 2.36
C HIS A 132 -4.75 20.56 3.18
N VAL A 133 -3.57 20.16 2.69
CA VAL A 133 -2.78 19.06 3.25
C VAL A 133 -1.53 19.57 3.96
N LEU A 134 -0.85 20.55 3.39
CA LEU A 134 0.45 21.02 3.87
C LEU A 134 0.33 22.21 4.81
N ALA A 135 1.33 22.35 5.68
CA ALA A 135 1.48 23.54 6.52
C ALA A 135 1.78 24.78 5.67
N ALA A 136 1.51 25.97 6.19
CA ALA A 136 1.53 27.23 5.42
C ALA A 136 2.89 27.52 4.75
N ASP A 137 3.99 27.23 5.45
CA ASP A 137 5.36 27.48 4.98
C ASP A 137 6.04 26.26 4.34
N ALA A 138 5.29 25.17 4.15
CA ALA A 138 5.83 23.95 3.57
C ALA A 138 6.01 24.07 2.04
N ARG A 139 7.16 23.60 1.56
CA ARG A 139 7.49 23.49 0.14
C ARG A 139 7.13 22.10 -0.36
N LEU A 140 6.71 22.00 -1.61
CA LEU A 140 6.25 20.77 -2.22
C LEU A 140 6.97 20.51 -3.55
N ALA A 141 7.39 19.27 -3.73
CA ALA A 141 7.68 18.69 -5.04
C ALA A 141 6.77 17.50 -5.29
N LEU A 142 6.24 17.39 -6.50
CA LEU A 142 5.53 16.20 -6.97
C LEU A 142 6.29 15.57 -8.14
N ALA A 143 6.31 14.25 -8.20
CA ALA A 143 6.68 13.53 -9.41
C ALA A 143 5.54 13.67 -10.45
N ASP A 144 5.88 13.87 -11.73
CA ASP A 144 4.91 14.01 -12.82
C ASP A 144 4.35 12.67 -13.33
N VAL A 145 4.20 11.70 -12.44
CA VAL A 145 3.74 10.34 -12.75
C VAL A 145 2.67 9.89 -11.76
N LEU A 146 1.63 9.27 -12.31
CA LEU A 146 0.63 8.50 -11.60
C LEU A 146 1.08 7.04 -11.55
N TYR A 147 1.59 6.61 -10.40
CA TYR A 147 2.21 5.30 -10.22
C TYR A 147 1.18 4.20 -9.98
N SER A 148 1.42 3.03 -10.57
CA SER A 148 0.84 1.74 -10.15
C SER A 148 1.67 1.13 -9.00
N PRO A 149 1.17 0.15 -8.23
CA PRO A 149 1.97 -0.52 -7.19
C PRO A 149 3.27 -1.12 -7.73
N ASP A 150 3.22 -1.72 -8.93
CA ASP A 150 4.39 -2.31 -9.62
C ASP A 150 5.50 -1.28 -9.92
N GLN A 151 5.17 0.01 -9.92
CA GLN A 151 6.07 1.10 -10.28
C GLN A 151 6.61 1.84 -9.05
N LEU A 152 6.18 1.47 -7.83
CA LEU A 152 6.72 2.00 -6.59
C LEU A 152 8.13 1.47 -6.34
N PRO A 153 8.96 2.19 -5.56
CA PRO A 153 10.22 1.65 -5.02
C PRO A 153 10.03 0.28 -4.36
N GLN A 154 10.84 -0.69 -4.74
CA GLN A 154 10.68 -2.10 -4.32
C GLN A 154 11.45 -2.45 -3.05
N ASN A 155 12.31 -1.54 -2.58
CA ASN A 155 13.18 -1.73 -1.42
C ASN A 155 13.54 -0.39 -0.74
N TYR A 156 14.22 -0.45 0.42
CA TYR A 156 14.52 0.75 1.20
C TYR A 156 15.56 1.65 0.52
N VAL A 157 16.55 1.05 -0.16
CA VAL A 157 17.55 1.80 -0.93
C VAL A 157 16.91 2.60 -2.07
N GLU A 158 16.00 2.00 -2.86
CA GLU A 158 15.26 2.68 -3.93
C GLU A 158 14.36 3.78 -3.38
N THR A 159 13.71 3.53 -2.24
CA THR A 159 12.88 4.52 -1.54
C THR A 159 13.75 5.72 -1.13
N ALA A 160 14.93 5.47 -0.54
CA ALA A 160 15.89 6.50 -0.18
C ALA A 160 16.38 7.29 -1.40
N GLN A 161 16.68 6.63 -2.51
CA GLN A 161 17.11 7.31 -3.74
C GLN A 161 16.00 8.19 -4.33
N LEU A 162 14.74 7.76 -4.29
CA LEU A 162 13.61 8.57 -4.72
C LEU A 162 13.39 9.76 -3.79
N ALA A 163 13.42 9.54 -2.47
CA ALA A 163 13.31 10.58 -1.45
C ALA A 163 14.40 11.65 -1.65
N GLU A 164 15.65 11.26 -1.95
CA GLU A 164 16.75 12.18 -2.24
C GLU A 164 16.48 13.08 -3.46
N LYS A 165 15.96 12.50 -4.55
CA LYS A 165 15.64 13.24 -5.78
C LYS A 165 14.50 14.23 -5.54
N LEU A 166 13.42 13.79 -4.89
CA LEU A 166 12.27 14.63 -4.58
C LEU A 166 12.61 15.70 -3.53
N ALA A 167 13.47 15.39 -2.56
CA ALA A 167 13.92 16.36 -1.57
C ALA A 167 14.64 17.55 -2.20
N LYS A 168 15.56 17.29 -3.13
CA LYS A 168 16.23 18.35 -3.91
C LYS A 168 15.24 19.23 -4.66
N ALA A 169 14.20 18.62 -5.23
CA ALA A 169 13.14 19.35 -5.93
C ALA A 169 12.27 20.18 -4.95
N ALA A 170 11.92 19.61 -3.80
CA ALA A 170 11.05 20.23 -2.80
C ALA A 170 11.71 21.45 -2.15
N VAL A 171 13.01 21.37 -1.84
CA VAL A 171 13.81 22.51 -1.34
C VAL A 171 13.72 23.71 -2.29
N HIS A 172 13.59 23.48 -3.61
CA HIS A 172 13.43 24.52 -4.61
C HIS A 172 11.96 24.80 -5.00
N GLY A 173 10.99 24.11 -4.42
CA GLY A 173 9.56 24.24 -4.73
C GLY A 173 9.21 23.87 -6.17
N ARG A 174 9.86 22.86 -6.73
CA ARG A 174 9.68 22.44 -8.14
C ARG A 174 9.25 20.98 -8.22
N ASN A 175 8.52 20.64 -9.28
CA ASN A 175 8.16 19.26 -9.59
C ASN A 175 9.36 18.49 -10.15
N LEU A 176 9.35 17.17 -9.95
CA LEU A 176 10.34 16.25 -10.47
C LEU A 176 9.80 15.59 -11.73
N LYS A 177 10.55 15.70 -12.83
CA LYS A 177 10.27 14.97 -14.05
C LYS A 177 10.81 13.55 -13.96
N ILE A 178 9.94 12.57 -14.19
CA ILE A 178 10.28 11.15 -14.25
C ILE A 178 10.06 10.66 -15.67
N ASP A 179 11.03 9.90 -16.18
CA ASP A 179 10.87 9.23 -17.48
C ASP A 179 9.96 8.00 -17.31
N SER A 180 8.67 8.19 -17.61
CA SER A 180 7.68 7.12 -17.47
C SER A 180 7.94 5.91 -18.37
N THR A 181 8.80 6.04 -19.40
CA THR A 181 9.16 4.92 -20.30
C THR A 181 10.11 3.91 -19.64
N GLN A 182 10.76 4.31 -18.55
CA GLN A 182 11.64 3.43 -17.76
C GLN A 182 10.89 2.68 -16.66
N LEU A 183 9.60 2.98 -16.47
CA LEU A 183 8.77 2.31 -15.49
C LEU A 183 8.31 0.96 -16.03
N GLN A 184 8.11 0.01 -15.12
CA GLN A 184 7.61 -1.31 -15.46
C GLN A 184 6.20 -1.21 -16.06
N GLU A 185 5.91 -2.15 -16.96
CA GLU A 185 4.55 -2.33 -17.49
C GLU A 185 3.62 -2.75 -16.35
N THR A 186 2.46 -2.10 -16.28
CA THR A 186 1.49 -2.34 -15.20
C THR A 186 0.64 -3.54 -15.52
N MET A 187 0.42 -4.41 -14.53
CA MET A 187 -0.57 -5.46 -14.66
C MET A 187 -1.98 -4.89 -14.71
N SER A 188 -2.86 -5.52 -15.49
CA SER A 188 -4.26 -5.08 -15.65
C SER A 188 -5.15 -5.84 -14.67
N PHE A 189 -5.63 -5.15 -13.66
CA PHE A 189 -6.57 -5.70 -12.70
C PHE A 189 -7.92 -4.96 -12.72
N LEU A 190 -8.94 -5.60 -12.16
CA LEU A 190 -10.26 -5.00 -11.99
C LEU A 190 -10.23 -3.78 -11.05
N SER A 191 -9.41 -3.82 -9.99
CA SER A 191 -9.49 -2.90 -8.86
C SER A 191 -8.15 -2.66 -8.17
N ASP A 192 -7.45 -1.60 -8.53
CA ASP A 192 -6.06 -1.37 -8.13
C ASP A 192 -5.87 0.02 -7.50
N THR A 193 -4.70 0.27 -6.91
CA THR A 193 -4.35 1.55 -6.30
C THR A 193 -3.50 2.39 -7.26
N ARG A 194 -3.68 3.72 -7.23
CA ARG A 194 -2.77 4.66 -7.89
C ARG A 194 -2.17 5.62 -6.88
N TYR A 195 -0.94 6.03 -7.13
CA TYR A 195 -0.19 6.89 -6.22
C TYR A 195 0.37 8.12 -6.94
N ILE A 196 0.22 9.29 -6.33
CA ILE A 196 1.12 10.42 -6.61
C ILE A 196 2.18 10.42 -5.54
N LEU A 197 3.45 10.48 -5.95
CA LEU A 197 4.59 10.58 -5.03
C LEU A 197 5.14 12.00 -5.01
N GLY A 198 5.60 12.45 -3.85
CA GLY A 198 6.13 13.79 -3.67
C GLY A 198 7.03 13.91 -2.44
N ALA A 199 7.58 15.09 -2.22
CA ALA A 199 8.26 15.41 -0.97
C ALA A 199 7.81 16.77 -0.44
N VAL A 200 7.66 16.84 0.87
CA VAL A 200 7.31 18.05 1.62
C VAL A 200 8.53 18.51 2.38
N ALA A 201 8.89 19.78 2.29
CA ALA A 201 10.03 20.36 2.98
C ALA A 201 9.61 21.57 3.83
N ALA A 202 10.02 21.63 5.09
CA ALA A 202 9.76 22.74 6.01
C ALA A 202 11.02 23.07 6.83
N PRO A 203 11.13 24.27 7.43
CA PRO A 203 12.22 24.57 8.37
C PRO A 203 12.34 23.50 9.45
N GLN A 204 13.57 23.21 9.88
CA GLN A 204 13.80 22.18 10.88
C GLN A 204 12.95 22.39 12.15
N GLY A 205 12.19 21.37 12.53
CA GLY A 205 11.28 21.41 13.68
C GLY A 205 9.95 22.18 13.47
N ALA A 206 9.67 22.65 12.25
CA ALA A 206 8.39 23.26 11.90
C ALA A 206 7.37 22.22 11.39
N ALA A 207 6.10 22.61 11.32
CA ALA A 207 5.04 21.80 10.75
C ALA A 207 5.27 21.55 9.24
N LEU A 208 5.10 20.30 8.81
CA LEU A 208 5.07 19.85 7.41
C LEU A 208 3.63 19.78 6.89
N PHE A 209 2.70 19.35 7.75
CA PHE A 209 1.31 19.09 7.40
C PHE A 209 0.35 20.04 8.12
N ARG A 210 -0.80 20.30 7.51
CA ARG A 210 -1.82 21.23 8.00
C ARG A 210 -2.32 20.84 9.40
N TRP A 211 -2.48 19.55 9.67
CA TRP A 211 -2.94 19.04 10.98
C TRP A 211 -1.88 19.12 12.11
N GLN A 212 -0.67 19.59 11.80
CA GLN A 212 0.36 19.86 12.81
C GLN A 212 0.34 21.32 13.30
N GLU A 213 -0.46 22.19 12.67
CA GLU A 213 -0.68 23.56 13.10
C GLU A 213 -1.83 23.61 14.13
N ASP A 214 -1.84 24.61 15.03
CA ASP A 214 -2.76 24.68 16.18
C ASP A 214 -4.25 24.62 15.82
N ASP A 215 -4.62 25.11 14.63
CA ASP A 215 -5.98 25.14 14.10
C ASP A 215 -6.24 24.08 13.00
N GLY A 216 -5.31 23.14 12.82
CA GLY A 216 -5.43 22.04 11.87
C GLY A 216 -6.28 20.88 12.40
N ASP A 217 -7.03 20.25 11.52
CA ASP A 217 -7.78 19.02 11.80
C ASP A 217 -7.55 18.00 10.66
N PRO A 218 -7.03 16.79 10.94
CA PRO A 218 -6.70 15.82 9.90
C PRO A 218 -7.93 15.37 9.11
N ALA A 219 -9.10 15.27 9.76
CA ALA A 219 -10.32 14.87 9.07
C ALA A 219 -10.81 15.95 8.09
N GLU A 220 -10.80 17.23 8.49
CA GLU A 220 -11.11 18.34 7.59
C GLU A 220 -10.08 18.49 6.46
N SER A 221 -8.78 18.40 6.76
CA SER A 221 -7.72 18.41 5.73
C SER A 221 -7.99 17.36 4.65
N PHE A 222 -8.30 16.12 5.06
CA PHE A 222 -8.62 15.05 4.12
C PHE A 222 -9.92 15.32 3.37
N ARG A 223 -11.00 15.75 4.03
CA ARG A 223 -12.28 16.08 3.36
C ARG A 223 -12.07 17.10 2.24
N GLN A 224 -11.34 18.18 2.50
CA GLN A 224 -11.08 19.23 1.52
C GLN A 224 -10.16 18.73 0.40
N TRP A 225 -9.14 17.94 0.73
CA TRP A 225 -8.29 17.28 -0.27
C TRP A 225 -9.10 16.38 -1.21
N ALA A 226 -9.93 15.48 -0.67
CA ALA A 226 -10.74 14.57 -1.46
C ALA A 226 -11.75 15.32 -2.33
N GLN A 227 -12.36 16.39 -1.81
CA GLN A 227 -13.37 17.16 -2.54
C GLN A 227 -12.78 18.03 -3.67
N GLN A 228 -11.60 18.64 -3.46
CA GLN A 228 -11.04 19.61 -4.40
C GLN A 228 -9.82 19.07 -5.14
N GLY A 229 -8.85 18.52 -4.42
CA GLY A 229 -7.66 17.90 -5.00
C GLY A 229 -7.98 16.61 -5.74
N GLY A 230 -8.91 15.82 -5.21
CA GLY A 230 -9.40 14.60 -5.87
C GLY A 230 -9.98 14.86 -7.26
N GLU A 231 -10.74 15.95 -7.45
CA GLU A 231 -11.31 16.28 -8.76
C GLU A 231 -10.25 16.62 -9.82
N ALA A 232 -9.04 17.06 -9.42
CA ALA A 232 -7.93 17.24 -10.35
C ALA A 232 -7.35 15.91 -10.88
N LEU A 233 -7.54 14.79 -10.14
CA LEU A 233 -7.16 13.44 -10.56
C LEU A 233 -8.17 12.80 -11.51
N ARG A 234 -9.45 13.19 -11.45
CA ARG A 234 -10.54 12.54 -12.19
C ARG A 234 -10.31 12.47 -13.71
N PRO A 235 -9.78 13.52 -14.39
CA PRO A 235 -9.46 13.43 -15.82
C PRO A 235 -8.39 12.40 -16.18
N LEU A 236 -7.56 11.97 -15.21
CA LEU A 236 -6.52 10.97 -15.41
C LEU A 236 -7.06 9.54 -15.34
N LEU A 237 -8.28 9.36 -14.84
CA LEU A 237 -8.88 8.06 -14.55
C LEU A 237 -10.26 7.91 -15.23
N PRO A 238 -10.34 8.07 -16.56
CA PRO A 238 -11.59 7.90 -17.30
C PRO A 238 -12.18 6.51 -17.07
N ALA A 239 -13.50 6.46 -16.89
CA ALA A 239 -14.27 5.23 -16.66
C ALA A 239 -13.88 4.44 -15.39
N CYS A 240 -13.07 5.02 -14.50
CA CYS A 240 -12.82 4.45 -13.17
C CYS A 240 -13.84 5.00 -12.16
N ALA A 241 -14.35 4.12 -11.31
CA ALA A 241 -14.81 4.55 -9.99
C ALA A 241 -13.57 4.72 -9.10
N VAL A 242 -13.57 5.76 -8.25
CA VAL A 242 -12.41 6.13 -7.45
C VAL A 242 -12.80 6.43 -6.01
N GLU A 243 -11.92 6.10 -5.08
CA GLU A 243 -11.96 6.51 -3.67
C GLU A 243 -10.60 7.10 -3.29
N TYR A 244 -10.59 8.33 -2.79
CA TYR A 244 -9.35 9.02 -2.41
C TYR A 244 -8.94 8.63 -1.00
N LEU A 245 -7.64 8.55 -0.75
CA LEU A 245 -7.09 8.29 0.58
C LEU A 245 -6.29 9.50 1.10
N PRO A 246 -6.07 9.61 2.42
CA PRO A 246 -5.25 10.67 2.99
C PRO A 246 -3.83 10.68 2.41
N VAL A 247 -3.29 11.89 2.24
CA VAL A 247 -1.87 12.07 1.93
C VAL A 247 -1.08 11.93 3.22
N LEU A 248 -0.13 10.98 3.26
CA LEU A 248 0.69 10.71 4.44
C LEU A 248 2.16 10.54 4.02
N ALA A 249 3.04 10.35 5.00
CA ALA A 249 4.39 9.85 4.75
C ALA A 249 4.33 8.53 3.97
N TYR A 250 5.30 8.29 3.10
CA TYR A 250 5.26 7.25 2.08
C TYR A 250 4.90 5.86 2.63
N HIS A 251 5.64 5.36 3.62
CA HIS A 251 5.38 4.03 4.18
C HIS A 251 4.01 3.93 4.86
N ALA A 252 3.59 4.98 5.57
CA ALA A 252 2.26 5.04 6.18
C ALA A 252 1.13 5.04 5.14
N ALA A 253 1.26 5.88 4.11
CA ALA A 253 0.30 5.98 3.01
C ALA A 253 0.13 4.66 2.25
N VAL A 254 1.24 3.96 1.96
CA VAL A 254 1.21 2.65 1.28
C VAL A 254 0.54 1.59 2.16
N ARG A 255 0.88 1.53 3.46
CA ARG A 255 0.24 0.59 4.40
C ARG A 255 -1.27 0.82 4.53
N ASP A 256 -1.70 2.09 4.59
CA ASP A 256 -3.12 2.42 4.68
C ASP A 256 -3.86 2.13 3.36
N ALA A 257 -3.20 2.34 2.22
CA ALA A 257 -3.74 1.94 0.92
C ALA A 257 -3.90 0.42 0.79
N ASP A 258 -2.91 -0.36 1.23
CA ASP A 258 -2.99 -1.83 1.27
C ASP A 258 -4.13 -2.31 2.20
N ARG A 259 -4.38 -1.62 3.31
CA ARG A 259 -5.53 -1.93 4.19
C ARG A 259 -6.86 -1.65 3.51
N ALA A 260 -6.97 -0.50 2.87
CA ALA A 260 -8.20 -0.03 2.25
C ALA A 260 -8.52 -0.74 0.93
N SER A 261 -7.52 -1.28 0.23
CA SER A 261 -7.70 -2.00 -1.03
C SER A 261 -8.48 -3.31 -0.84
N ARG A 262 -8.35 -3.99 0.30
CA ARG A 262 -9.04 -5.28 0.57
C ARG A 262 -10.57 -5.17 0.50
N PRO A 263 -11.25 -4.29 1.26
CA PRO A 263 -12.69 -4.11 1.11
C PRO A 263 -13.07 -3.47 -0.23
N TRP A 264 -12.22 -2.62 -0.80
CA TRP A 264 -12.46 -2.01 -2.11
C TRP A 264 -12.51 -3.06 -3.23
N SER A 265 -11.60 -4.02 -3.26
CA SER A 265 -11.58 -5.12 -4.23
C SER A 265 -12.83 -5.99 -4.17
N LEU A 266 -13.38 -6.24 -2.97
CA LEU A 266 -14.67 -6.93 -2.84
C LEU A 266 -15.82 -6.10 -3.43
N ARG A 267 -15.90 -4.81 -3.10
CA ARG A 267 -16.94 -3.92 -3.62
C ARG A 267 -16.87 -3.81 -5.15
N ALA A 268 -15.65 -3.72 -5.69
CA ALA A 268 -15.40 -3.68 -7.12
C ALA A 268 -15.83 -4.99 -7.81
N ALA A 269 -15.49 -6.15 -7.24
CA ALA A 269 -15.92 -7.45 -7.76
C ALA A 269 -17.45 -7.60 -7.77
N VAL A 270 -18.14 -7.17 -6.71
CA VAL A 270 -19.61 -7.19 -6.67
C VAL A 270 -20.21 -6.26 -7.72
N ALA A 271 -19.73 -5.02 -7.83
CA ALA A 271 -20.21 -4.06 -8.83
C ALA A 271 -19.94 -4.54 -10.27
N PHE A 272 -18.80 -5.17 -10.50
CA PHE A 272 -18.45 -5.82 -11.76
C PHE A 272 -19.44 -6.92 -12.12
N LEU A 273 -19.66 -7.88 -11.21
CA LEU A 273 -20.60 -8.99 -11.42
C LEU A 273 -22.03 -8.51 -11.66
N GLN A 274 -22.50 -7.53 -10.87
CA GLN A 274 -23.82 -6.94 -11.05
C GLN A 274 -23.98 -6.35 -12.46
N THR A 275 -22.95 -5.67 -12.94
CA THR A 275 -22.94 -5.03 -14.26
C THR A 275 -22.87 -6.06 -15.39
N VAL A 276 -21.95 -7.03 -15.31
CA VAL A 276 -21.70 -8.00 -16.40
C VAL A 276 -22.81 -9.04 -16.50
N LEU A 277 -23.34 -9.50 -15.36
CA LEU A 277 -24.42 -10.48 -15.35
C LEU A 277 -25.81 -9.83 -15.48
N ASN A 278 -25.90 -8.51 -15.31
CA ASN A 278 -27.16 -7.77 -15.19
C ASN A 278 -28.07 -8.36 -14.10
N LEU A 279 -27.48 -8.66 -12.93
CA LEU A 279 -28.16 -9.24 -11.78
C LEU A 279 -27.97 -8.37 -10.53
N PRO A 280 -28.98 -8.24 -9.66
CA PRO A 280 -28.79 -7.59 -8.37
C PRO A 280 -27.91 -8.43 -7.45
N GLY A 281 -27.20 -7.79 -6.50
CA GLY A 281 -26.34 -8.50 -5.53
C GLY A 281 -27.10 -9.53 -4.67
N THR A 282 -28.41 -9.37 -4.51
CA THR A 282 -29.28 -10.31 -3.79
C THR A 282 -29.43 -11.67 -4.47
N GLU A 283 -29.11 -11.76 -5.76
CA GLU A 283 -29.07 -12.99 -6.55
C GLU A 283 -27.66 -13.60 -6.63
N LEU A 284 -26.67 -12.96 -6.02
CA LEU A 284 -25.32 -13.49 -5.86
C LEU A 284 -25.15 -14.13 -4.48
N ARG A 285 -24.22 -15.08 -4.41
CA ARG A 285 -23.69 -15.65 -3.17
C ARG A 285 -22.18 -15.43 -3.15
N ALA A 286 -21.65 -15.07 -2.00
CA ALA A 286 -20.22 -15.09 -1.72
C ALA A 286 -19.91 -16.26 -0.77
N VAL A 287 -18.87 -17.03 -1.09
CA VAL A 287 -18.33 -18.11 -0.26
C VAL A 287 -16.96 -17.69 0.21
N VAL A 288 -16.76 -17.60 1.52
CA VAL A 288 -15.52 -17.14 2.15
C VAL A 288 -14.86 -18.33 2.81
N ALA A 289 -13.57 -18.55 2.57
CA ALA A 289 -12.83 -19.61 3.23
C ALA A 289 -11.37 -19.23 3.55
N PRO A 290 -10.79 -19.79 4.62
CA PRO A 290 -9.39 -19.62 4.98
C PRO A 290 -8.49 -20.55 4.16
N PHE A 291 -7.42 -20.00 3.57
CA PHE A 291 -6.42 -20.73 2.80
C PHE A 291 -5.09 -20.74 3.54
N HIS A 292 -4.51 -21.94 3.66
CA HIS A 292 -3.33 -22.22 4.45
C HIS A 292 -2.21 -22.83 3.58
N ASP A 293 -0.98 -22.44 3.89
CA ASP A 293 0.20 -23.30 3.67
C ASP A 293 0.55 -23.93 5.03
N ARG A 294 1.55 -23.41 5.73
CA ARG A 294 1.88 -23.85 7.10
C ARG A 294 1.01 -23.20 8.17
N GLN A 295 0.59 -21.98 7.90
CA GLN A 295 -0.26 -21.12 8.73
C GLN A 295 -1.35 -20.53 7.83
N LEU A 296 -2.31 -19.81 8.43
CA LEU A 296 -3.26 -19.02 7.64
C LEU A 296 -2.50 -17.97 6.84
N GLU A 297 -2.66 -17.99 5.52
CA GLU A 297 -1.97 -17.05 4.64
C GLU A 297 -2.89 -15.96 4.12
N GLU A 298 -4.11 -16.35 3.72
CA GLU A 298 -5.12 -15.46 3.13
C GLU A 298 -6.53 -16.06 3.27
N TYR A 299 -7.54 -15.21 3.10
CA TYR A 299 -8.91 -15.67 2.82
C TYR A 299 -9.17 -15.55 1.32
N ARG A 300 -9.96 -16.48 0.77
CA ARG A 300 -10.44 -16.37 -0.61
C ARG A 300 -11.95 -16.34 -0.63
N ILE A 301 -12.47 -15.50 -1.52
CA ILE A 301 -13.90 -15.28 -1.69
C ILE A 301 -14.29 -15.73 -3.10
N GLY A 302 -15.09 -16.78 -3.21
CA GLY A 302 -15.70 -17.21 -4.47
C GLY A 302 -17.10 -16.63 -4.62
N PHE A 303 -17.42 -16.08 -5.80
CA PHE A 303 -18.75 -15.55 -6.11
C PHE A 303 -19.51 -16.49 -7.04
N THR A 304 -20.73 -16.88 -6.66
CA THR A 304 -21.63 -17.72 -7.46
C THR A 304 -22.99 -17.05 -7.64
N ARG A 305 -23.81 -17.55 -8.59
CA ARG A 305 -25.25 -17.26 -8.56
C ARG A 305 -25.89 -18.00 -7.39
N ARG A 306 -26.92 -17.41 -6.81
CA ARG A 306 -27.67 -18.07 -5.74
C ARG A 306 -28.30 -19.37 -6.25
N GLY A 307 -27.96 -20.48 -5.59
CA GLY A 307 -28.45 -21.81 -5.96
C GLY A 307 -27.57 -22.54 -6.98
N ASP A 308 -26.47 -21.93 -7.43
CA ASP A 308 -25.44 -22.51 -8.28
C ASP A 308 -24.15 -22.72 -7.47
N SER A 309 -23.33 -23.66 -7.91
CA SER A 309 -22.00 -23.98 -7.39
C SER A 309 -20.87 -23.40 -8.24
N ASN A 310 -21.14 -23.01 -9.50
CA ASN A 310 -20.10 -22.50 -10.36
C ASN A 310 -19.56 -21.14 -9.89
N VAL A 311 -18.24 -21.04 -9.71
CA VAL A 311 -17.57 -19.82 -9.28
C VAL A 311 -17.31 -18.94 -10.50
N LEU A 312 -17.97 -17.79 -10.53
CA LEU A 312 -17.93 -16.84 -11.64
C LEU A 312 -16.74 -15.90 -11.54
N HIS A 313 -16.37 -15.55 -10.31
CA HIS A 313 -15.29 -14.62 -10.01
C HIS A 313 -14.75 -14.90 -8.62
N GLY A 314 -13.52 -14.50 -8.38
CA GLY A 314 -12.87 -14.67 -7.10
C GLY A 314 -12.08 -13.45 -6.68
N VAL A 315 -11.97 -13.22 -5.37
CA VAL A 315 -11.12 -12.18 -4.78
C VAL A 315 -10.28 -12.81 -3.68
N VAL A 316 -8.98 -12.52 -3.69
CA VAL A 316 -8.08 -12.84 -2.59
C VAL A 316 -8.12 -11.70 -1.57
N TRP A 317 -8.30 -12.06 -0.31
CA TRP A 317 -8.15 -11.16 0.84
C TRP A 317 -6.85 -11.50 1.57
N PRO A 318 -5.75 -10.80 1.28
CA PRO A 318 -4.47 -11.07 1.91
C PRO A 318 -4.50 -10.66 3.38
N LEU A 319 -3.81 -11.45 4.22
CA LEU A 319 -3.51 -11.04 5.59
C LEU A 319 -2.36 -10.05 5.61
N LEU A 320 -2.52 -8.99 6.39
CA LEU A 320 -1.46 -7.99 6.62
C LEU A 320 -0.55 -8.41 7.78
N GLU A 321 0.64 -7.83 7.88
CA GLU A 321 1.74 -8.30 8.76
C GLU A 321 1.39 -8.34 10.26
N SER A 322 0.36 -7.62 10.71
CA SER A 322 -0.15 -7.63 12.09
C SER A 322 -1.33 -8.57 12.34
N GLU A 323 -1.81 -9.27 11.30
CA GLU A 323 -3.02 -10.07 11.34
C GLU A 323 -2.68 -11.57 11.39
N ASP A 324 -3.10 -12.25 12.45
CA ASP A 324 -2.94 -13.69 12.66
C ASP A 324 -4.28 -14.45 12.55
N GLU A 325 -4.34 -15.71 13.00
CA GLU A 325 -5.57 -16.51 13.02
C GLU A 325 -6.67 -15.94 13.95
N ASN A 326 -6.37 -14.96 14.82
CA ASN A 326 -7.35 -14.27 15.68
C ASN A 326 -7.86 -12.95 15.06
N ASN A 327 -7.59 -12.71 13.78
CA ASN A 327 -8.03 -11.52 13.07
C ASN A 327 -9.57 -11.47 12.86
N ASP A 328 -10.15 -10.28 12.86
CA ASP A 328 -11.57 -10.03 12.59
C ASP A 328 -11.91 -10.05 11.09
N ALA A 329 -10.96 -10.48 10.24
CA ALA A 329 -11.10 -10.54 8.78
C ALA A 329 -12.42 -11.18 8.30
N PRO A 330 -12.87 -12.37 8.79
CA PRO A 330 -14.16 -12.92 8.36
C PRO A 330 -15.33 -11.97 8.61
N THR A 331 -15.32 -11.27 9.75
CA THR A 331 -16.35 -10.29 10.11
C THR A 331 -16.29 -9.07 9.19
N GLN A 332 -15.08 -8.57 8.90
CA GLN A 332 -14.88 -7.44 7.99
C GLN A 332 -15.28 -7.78 6.54
N ILE A 333 -14.94 -8.98 6.08
CA ILE A 333 -15.32 -9.51 4.76
C ILE A 333 -16.85 -9.60 4.68
N GLU A 334 -17.50 -10.23 5.65
CA GLU A 334 -18.96 -10.38 5.68
C GLU A 334 -19.66 -9.02 5.71
N ALA A 335 -19.19 -8.08 6.54
CA ALA A 335 -19.73 -6.72 6.60
C ALA A 335 -19.61 -6.02 5.24
N THR A 336 -18.43 -6.07 4.61
CA THR A 336 -18.17 -5.45 3.30
C THR A 336 -19.09 -6.04 2.22
N LEU A 337 -19.25 -7.37 2.18
CA LEU A 337 -20.10 -8.06 1.21
C LEU A 337 -21.58 -7.67 1.40
N ARG A 338 -22.04 -7.59 2.65
CA ARG A 338 -23.42 -7.15 2.96
C ARG A 338 -23.66 -5.69 2.59
N GLU A 339 -22.71 -4.80 2.88
CA GLU A 339 -22.75 -3.40 2.44
C GLU A 339 -22.80 -3.27 0.91
N ALA A 340 -22.08 -4.15 0.20
CA ALA A 340 -22.12 -4.23 -1.27
C ALA A 340 -23.43 -4.85 -1.81
N GLY A 341 -24.34 -5.29 -0.94
CA GLY A 341 -25.67 -5.80 -1.31
C GLY A 341 -25.72 -7.30 -1.65
N ILE A 342 -24.71 -8.09 -1.24
CA ILE A 342 -24.73 -9.55 -1.42
C ILE A 342 -25.81 -10.18 -0.54
N GLY A 343 -26.70 -10.96 -1.16
CA GLY A 343 -27.86 -11.56 -0.49
C GLY A 343 -27.55 -12.78 0.38
N SER A 344 -26.41 -13.45 0.16
CA SER A 344 -26.01 -14.66 0.88
C SER A 344 -24.50 -14.70 1.02
N VAL A 345 -24.00 -14.74 2.25
CA VAL A 345 -22.59 -14.98 2.56
C VAL A 345 -22.49 -16.32 3.28
N LEU A 346 -21.70 -17.24 2.73
CA LEU A 346 -21.39 -18.53 3.33
C LEU A 346 -19.93 -18.52 3.78
N VAL A 347 -19.68 -18.65 5.08
CA VAL A 347 -18.32 -18.76 5.62
C VAL A 347 -18.04 -20.24 5.88
N LEU A 348 -16.94 -20.73 5.34
CA LEU A 348 -16.46 -22.09 5.52
C LEU A 348 -15.30 -22.08 6.51
N ASP A 349 -15.40 -22.88 7.56
CA ASP A 349 -14.37 -22.96 8.61
C ASP A 349 -13.29 -24.01 8.32
N GLN A 350 -13.46 -24.81 7.25
CA GLN A 350 -12.47 -25.83 6.90
C GLN A 350 -11.19 -25.19 6.36
N ARG A 351 -10.05 -25.82 6.62
CA ARG A 351 -8.75 -25.36 6.10
C ARG A 351 -8.60 -25.77 4.64
N PHE A 352 -8.45 -24.80 3.76
CA PHE A 352 -8.15 -25.06 2.34
C PHE A 352 -6.65 -24.96 2.06
N PRO A 353 -6.09 -25.80 1.17
CA PRO A 353 -4.73 -25.65 0.70
C PRO A 353 -4.60 -24.46 -0.26
N LEU A 354 -3.45 -23.77 -0.24
CA LEU A 354 -3.08 -22.74 -1.21
C LEU A 354 -2.82 -23.33 -2.61
N GLU A 355 -3.89 -23.55 -3.37
CA GLU A 355 -3.84 -24.12 -4.72
C GLU A 355 -4.06 -23.06 -5.81
N PHE A 356 -3.44 -23.30 -6.97
CA PHE A 356 -3.53 -22.44 -8.15
C PHE A 356 -3.86 -23.32 -9.36
N CYS A 357 -4.52 -22.74 -10.35
CA CYS A 357 -4.83 -23.45 -11.60
C CYS A 357 -3.55 -23.74 -12.39
N ASP A 358 -3.37 -24.99 -12.81
CA ASP A 358 -2.20 -25.44 -13.56
C ASP A 358 -2.08 -24.79 -14.96
N ASP A 359 -3.20 -24.35 -15.55
CA ASP A 359 -3.23 -23.81 -16.91
C ASP A 359 -2.90 -22.30 -16.96
N CYS A 360 -3.43 -21.52 -16.02
CA CYS A 360 -3.35 -20.05 -16.05
C CYS A 360 -2.61 -19.43 -14.85
N GLY A 361 -2.32 -20.23 -13.81
CA GLY A 361 -1.68 -19.77 -12.57
C GLY A 361 -2.57 -18.94 -11.65
N ALA A 362 -3.85 -18.76 -11.95
CA ALA A 362 -4.78 -18.02 -11.10
C ALA A 362 -5.10 -18.79 -9.80
N PRO A 363 -5.39 -18.09 -8.69
CA PRO A 363 -5.85 -18.72 -7.46
C PRO A 363 -7.13 -19.54 -7.69
N LEU A 364 -7.26 -20.69 -7.01
CA LEU A 364 -8.54 -21.40 -6.90
C LEU A 364 -9.39 -20.82 -5.77
N TYR A 365 -10.71 -20.81 -5.94
CA TYR A 365 -11.65 -20.17 -5.02
C TYR A 365 -12.66 -21.18 -4.47
N PRO A 366 -13.13 -20.98 -3.22
CA PRO A 366 -14.07 -21.92 -2.61
C PRO A 366 -15.45 -21.83 -3.30
N ASN A 367 -16.01 -22.98 -3.65
CA ASN A 367 -17.43 -23.11 -4.00
C ASN A 367 -18.29 -23.45 -2.76
N PRO A 368 -19.64 -23.40 -2.86
CA PRO A 368 -20.53 -23.73 -1.75
C PRO A 368 -20.42 -25.18 -1.24
N GLU A 369 -19.90 -26.09 -2.05
CA GLU A 369 -19.69 -27.51 -1.74
C GLU A 369 -18.41 -27.75 -0.94
N GLY A 370 -17.55 -26.73 -0.78
CA GLY A 370 -16.30 -26.83 -0.03
C GLY A 370 -15.13 -27.31 -0.88
N GLU A 371 -15.12 -27.03 -2.18
CA GLU A 371 -14.05 -27.39 -3.11
C GLU A 371 -13.37 -26.12 -3.65
N PRO A 372 -12.03 -26.12 -3.76
CA PRO A 372 -11.30 -25.06 -4.46
C PRO A 372 -11.41 -25.26 -5.98
N VAL A 373 -12.04 -24.32 -6.67
CA VAL A 373 -12.28 -24.38 -8.12
C VAL A 373 -11.80 -23.14 -8.85
N HIS A 374 -11.55 -23.27 -10.16
CA HIS A 374 -11.17 -22.14 -10.99
C HIS A 374 -12.39 -21.23 -11.23
N ALA A 375 -12.18 -19.91 -11.21
CA ALA A 375 -13.24 -18.95 -11.49
C ALA A 375 -13.45 -18.81 -13.01
N GLU A 376 -14.67 -19.04 -13.50
CA GLU A 376 -14.99 -18.97 -14.92
C GLU A 376 -16.28 -18.18 -15.18
N MET A 377 -16.14 -17.10 -15.94
CA MET A 377 -17.29 -16.33 -16.45
C MET A 377 -17.90 -17.05 -17.66
N PRO A 378 -19.23 -17.03 -17.83
CA PRO A 378 -19.88 -17.60 -19.02
C PRO A 378 -19.31 -17.03 -20.33
N GLU A 379 -19.15 -17.87 -21.36
CA GLU A 379 -18.46 -17.54 -22.62
C GLU A 379 -19.01 -16.26 -23.29
N GLU A 380 -20.34 -16.04 -23.27
CA GLU A 380 -20.99 -14.85 -23.84
C GLU A 380 -20.57 -13.53 -23.17
N GLN A 381 -19.99 -13.59 -21.97
CA GLN A 381 -19.62 -12.45 -21.13
C GLN A 381 -18.09 -12.29 -20.99
N ALA A 382 -17.31 -13.27 -21.44
CA ALA A 382 -15.85 -13.34 -21.29
C ALA A 382 -15.07 -12.36 -22.18
N GLU A 383 -15.65 -11.87 -23.29
CA GLU A 383 -14.99 -10.93 -24.21
C GLU A 383 -14.76 -9.52 -23.63
N SER A 384 -15.36 -9.21 -22.47
CA SER A 384 -15.36 -7.86 -21.86
C SER A 384 -14.71 -7.75 -20.49
N ALA A 385 -14.12 -8.83 -19.96
CA ALA A 385 -13.61 -8.91 -18.59
C ALA A 385 -12.07 -8.97 -18.54
N PRO A 386 -11.40 -8.19 -17.66
CA PRO A 386 -9.98 -8.38 -17.40
C PRO A 386 -9.74 -9.78 -16.79
N ARG A 387 -8.79 -10.52 -17.35
CA ARG A 387 -8.51 -11.93 -16.99
C ARG A 387 -7.73 -12.10 -15.68
N HIS A 388 -7.11 -11.04 -15.16
CA HIS A 388 -6.32 -11.10 -13.93
C HIS A 388 -7.15 -10.64 -12.73
N LEU A 389 -7.17 -11.49 -11.71
CA LEU A 389 -7.77 -11.26 -10.40
C LEU A 389 -6.64 -10.89 -9.43
N HIS A 390 -6.90 -9.94 -8.53
CA HIS A 390 -5.94 -9.56 -7.48
C HIS A 390 -5.70 -10.70 -6.49
#